data_AF-A0A7C1AYQ7-F1
#
_entry.id   AF-A0A7C1AYQ7-F1
#
_cell.length_a   1.000
_cell.length_b   1.000
_cell.length_c   1.000
_cell.angle_alpha   90.00
_cell.angle_beta   90.00
_cell.angle_gamma   90.00
#
_symmetry.space_group_name_H-M   'P 1'
#
loop_
_entity.id
_entity.type
_entity.pdbx_description
1 polymer ?
#
loop_
_entity_poly.entity_id
_entity_poly.type
_entity_poly.pdbx_seq_one_letter_code
_entity_poly.pdbx_strand_id
1 'polypeptide(L)'
;TAREFIDKGTKLLLWALMKKGLTTGIDDADIPKEASERIERILKEGEKKVEKLIEVYERGELEPLPGRTTRETLESKIMQVLSEARDKAGEIAEKHLGMNRHAVIMARTGAKGNILDLTQIAASLGQMSVRGERLSRGYTERSLSHYKKGEMGAKSQGFVANSFKEGLNPREFFFHAMGGREGLVDTAVRTAQSGYMQRRLMNALQDVRVEYNGVVKDQERIVQFRYGEDGVDPSKSEYGKPVDIDWIIYKNLKSEAI
;
A
#
# COMPACT_ATOMS: atom_id res chain seq x y z
N THR A 1 -19.10 -9.25 30.31
CA THR A 1 -17.65 -9.43 30.07
C THR A 1 -17.26 -8.98 28.67
N ALA A 2 -15.97 -8.78 28.36
CA ALA A 2 -15.52 -8.38 27.02
C ALA A 2 -15.99 -9.35 25.93
N ARG A 3 -15.95 -10.66 26.22
CA ARG A 3 -16.51 -11.71 25.36
C ARG A 3 -17.98 -11.44 25.02
N GLU A 4 -18.83 -11.25 26.02
CA GLU A 4 -20.27 -11.02 25.79
C GLU A 4 -20.53 -9.75 24.96
N PHE A 5 -19.73 -8.71 25.17
CA PHE A 5 -19.83 -7.48 24.38
C PHE A 5 -19.51 -7.75 22.90
N ILE A 6 -18.40 -8.44 22.60
CA ILE A 6 -18.01 -8.80 21.24
C ILE A 6 -19.07 -9.72 20.59
N ASP A 7 -19.53 -10.74 21.32
CA ASP A 7 -20.51 -11.71 20.80
C ASP A 7 -21.85 -11.04 20.48
N LYS A 8 -22.40 -10.25 21.42
CA LYS A 8 -23.69 -9.57 21.24
C LYS A 8 -23.58 -8.41 20.23
N GLY A 9 -22.50 -7.65 20.29
CA GLY A 9 -22.21 -6.55 19.36
C GLY A 9 -22.12 -7.04 17.92
N THR A 10 -21.36 -8.11 17.68
CA THR A 10 -21.25 -8.73 16.34
C THR A 10 -22.60 -9.19 15.80
N LYS A 11 -23.41 -9.88 16.62
CA LYS A 11 -24.75 -10.34 16.22
C LYS A 11 -25.68 -9.17 15.88
N LEU A 12 -25.65 -8.10 16.67
CA LEU A 12 -26.44 -6.90 16.41
C LEU A 12 -26.03 -6.24 15.08
N LEU A 13 -24.73 -6.08 14.85
CA LEU A 13 -24.19 -5.51 13.60
C LEU A 13 -24.58 -6.35 12.37
N LEU A 14 -24.46 -7.68 12.46
CA LEU A 14 -24.89 -8.58 11.40
C LEU A 14 -26.38 -8.45 11.10
N TRP A 15 -27.23 -8.43 12.13
CA TRP A 15 -28.67 -8.23 11.96
C TRP A 15 -29.00 -6.90 11.28
N ALA A 16 -28.32 -5.81 11.69
CA ALA A 16 -28.50 -4.50 11.07
C ALA A 16 -28.09 -4.48 9.60
N LEU A 17 -26.96 -5.10 9.24
CA LEU A 17 -26.49 -5.23 7.86
C LEU A 17 -27.47 -6.05 7.00
N MET A 18 -27.98 -7.17 7.53
CA MET A 18 -28.97 -8.00 6.84
C MET A 18 -30.28 -7.25 6.61
N LYS A 19 -30.73 -6.44 7.58
CA LYS A 19 -31.97 -5.65 7.46
C LYS A 19 -31.83 -4.49 6.49
N LYS A 20 -30.69 -3.80 6.48
CA LYS A 20 -30.44 -2.65 5.59
C LYS A 20 -30.17 -3.09 4.15
N GLY A 21 -29.55 -4.25 3.97
CA GLY A 21 -29.06 -4.72 2.68
C GLY A 21 -27.75 -4.01 2.32
N LEU A 22 -26.70 -4.80 2.08
CA LEU A 22 -25.42 -4.32 1.59
C LEU A 22 -25.04 -5.16 0.38
N THR A 23 -24.93 -4.52 -0.78
CA THR A 23 -24.57 -5.18 -2.04
C THR A 23 -23.68 -4.26 -2.87
N THR A 24 -22.87 -4.83 -3.75
CA THR A 24 -22.05 -4.06 -4.68
C THR A 24 -22.48 -4.33 -6.10
N GLY A 25 -22.63 -3.27 -6.87
CA GLY A 25 -22.99 -3.31 -8.29
C GLY A 25 -21.80 -2.95 -9.17
N ILE A 26 -21.90 -3.22 -10.48
CA ILE A 26 -20.88 -2.77 -11.43
C ILE A 26 -20.81 -1.24 -11.52
N ASP A 27 -21.93 -0.56 -11.22
CA ASP A 27 -22.12 0.88 -11.20
C ASP A 27 -21.48 1.59 -10.00
N ASP A 28 -21.04 0.83 -9.00
CA ASP A 28 -20.25 1.36 -7.88
C ASP A 28 -18.90 1.94 -8.33
N ALA A 29 -18.41 1.54 -9.50
CA ALA A 29 -17.18 2.06 -10.10
C ALA A 29 -17.43 2.97 -11.30
N ASP A 30 -18.68 3.33 -11.61
CA ASP A 30 -18.99 4.26 -12.71
C ASP A 30 -18.64 5.70 -12.35
N ILE A 31 -17.87 6.33 -13.23
CA ILE A 31 -17.57 7.76 -13.19
C ILE A 31 -18.21 8.47 -14.38
N PRO A 32 -18.65 9.73 -14.22
CA PRO A 32 -19.19 10.51 -15.35
C PRO A 32 -18.15 10.69 -16.46
N LYS A 33 -18.62 10.82 -17.71
CA LYS A 33 -17.73 11.05 -18.87
C LYS A 33 -16.81 12.25 -18.68
N GLU A 34 -17.31 13.33 -18.08
CA GLU A 34 -16.51 14.53 -17.76
C GLU A 34 -15.31 14.21 -16.85
N ALA A 35 -15.49 13.29 -15.90
CA ALA A 35 -14.42 12.83 -15.02
C ALA A 35 -13.42 11.95 -15.77
N SER A 36 -13.90 11.02 -16.61
CA SER A 36 -13.04 10.18 -17.48
C SER A 36 -12.18 11.03 -18.42
N GLU A 37 -12.78 12.01 -19.12
CA GLU A 37 -12.03 12.91 -20.01
C GLU A 37 -11.00 13.76 -19.26
N ARG A 38 -11.30 14.13 -18.00
CA ARG A 38 -10.36 14.88 -17.16
C ARG A 38 -9.20 14.00 -16.70
N ILE A 39 -9.47 12.75 -16.34
CA ILE A 39 -8.46 11.75 -16.01
C ILE A 39 -7.55 11.52 -17.22
N GLU A 40 -8.11 11.30 -18.40
CA GLU A 40 -7.35 11.10 -19.63
C GLU A 40 -6.43 12.30 -19.94
N ARG A 41 -6.93 13.53 -19.74
CA ARG A 41 -6.12 14.75 -19.88
C ARG A 41 -4.93 14.77 -18.93
N ILE A 42 -5.12 14.43 -17.66
CA ILE A 42 -4.05 14.41 -16.65
C ILE A 42 -3.00 13.34 -16.96
N LEU A 43 -3.44 12.14 -17.36
CA LEU A 43 -2.52 11.08 -17.75
C LEU A 43 -1.69 11.48 -18.98
N LYS A 44 -2.33 12.09 -19.99
CA LYS A 44 -1.63 12.65 -21.17
C LYS A 44 -0.65 13.76 -20.80
N GLU A 45 -0.98 14.62 -19.85
CA GLU A 45 -0.04 15.63 -19.33
C GLU A 45 1.15 14.99 -18.62
N GLY A 46 0.93 13.91 -17.87
CA GLY A 46 1.99 13.09 -17.27
C GLY A 46 2.91 12.49 -18.33
N GLU A 47 2.35 11.88 -19.38
CA GLU A 47 3.11 11.34 -20.51
C GLU A 47 3.97 12.42 -21.19
N LYS A 48 3.40 13.61 -21.46
CA LYS A 48 4.15 14.74 -22.03
C LYS A 48 5.28 15.25 -21.13
N LYS A 49 5.09 15.23 -19.81
CA LYS A 49 6.17 15.58 -18.86
C LYS A 49 7.31 14.56 -18.91
N VAL A 50 6.99 13.28 -19.06
CA VAL A 50 7.99 12.22 -19.25
C VAL A 50 8.77 12.41 -20.54
N GLU A 51 8.10 12.75 -21.65
CA GLU A 51 8.76 13.06 -22.92
C GLU A 51 9.76 14.22 -22.76
N LYS A 52 9.36 15.32 -22.11
CA LYS A 52 10.26 16.45 -21.81
C LYS A 52 11.46 16.05 -20.96
N LEU A 53 11.28 15.18 -19.97
CA LEU A 53 12.39 14.68 -19.14
C LEU A 53 13.37 13.85 -19.97
N ILE A 54 12.87 13.05 -20.91
CA ILE A 54 13.70 12.27 -21.84
C ILE A 54 14.48 13.21 -22.77
N GLU A 55 13.84 14.24 -23.32
CA GLU A 55 14.54 15.23 -24.16
C GLU A 55 15.67 15.96 -23.41
N VAL A 56 15.43 16.35 -22.16
CA VAL A 56 16.45 16.99 -21.30
C VAL A 56 17.62 16.03 -21.04
N TYR A 57 17.33 14.75 -20.83
CA TYR A 57 18.35 13.72 -20.65
C TYR A 57 19.16 13.48 -21.93
N GLU A 58 18.51 13.42 -23.10
CA GLU A 58 19.16 13.26 -24.40
C GLU A 58 20.07 14.45 -24.74
N ARG A 59 19.71 15.67 -24.31
CA ARG A 59 20.58 16.85 -24.41
C ARG A 59 21.72 16.88 -23.40
N GLY A 60 21.76 15.95 -22.43
CA GLY A 60 22.78 15.91 -21.38
C GLY A 60 22.61 17.00 -20.31
N GLU A 61 21.45 17.66 -20.26
CA GLU A 61 21.14 18.77 -19.34
C GLU A 61 20.56 18.30 -17.99
N LEU A 62 20.39 16.99 -17.80
CA LEU A 62 19.76 16.45 -16.60
C LEU A 62 20.75 16.40 -15.43
N GLU A 63 20.50 17.23 -14.42
CA GLU A 63 21.26 17.19 -13.17
C GLU A 63 21.03 15.87 -12.40
N PRO A 64 22.10 15.15 -12.02
CA PRO A 64 22.00 13.93 -11.24
C PRO A 64 21.61 14.21 -9.79
N LEU A 65 20.81 13.31 -9.22
CA LEU A 65 20.52 13.34 -7.79
C LEU A 65 21.75 12.89 -6.99
N PRO A 66 21.94 13.38 -5.75
CA PRO A 66 23.05 12.97 -4.90
C PRO A 66 23.13 11.45 -4.75
N GLY A 67 24.28 10.86 -5.09
CA GLY A 67 24.53 9.42 -4.96
C GLY A 67 23.86 8.54 -6.02
N ARG A 68 23.27 9.12 -7.09
CA ARG A 68 22.68 8.38 -8.21
C ARG A 68 23.30 8.77 -9.54
N THR A 69 23.32 7.83 -10.48
CA THR A 69 23.69 8.12 -11.87
C THR A 69 22.64 9.01 -12.55
N THR A 70 23.01 9.65 -13.65
CA THR A 70 22.07 10.45 -14.47
C THR A 70 20.89 9.61 -14.97
N ARG A 71 21.14 8.35 -15.36
CA ARG A 71 20.10 7.42 -15.80
C ARG A 71 19.15 7.01 -14.67
N GLU A 72 19.66 6.65 -13.51
CA GLU A 72 18.83 6.36 -12.34
C GLU A 72 18.02 7.59 -11.90
N THR A 73 18.61 8.77 -12.03
CA THR A 73 17.93 10.05 -11.77
C THR A 73 16.76 10.26 -12.72
N LEU A 74 16.96 10.01 -14.03
CA LEU A 74 15.88 10.06 -15.01
C LEU A 74 14.74 9.10 -14.62
N GLU A 75 15.06 7.83 -14.37
CA GLU A 75 14.08 6.80 -14.00
C GLU A 75 13.29 7.19 -12.74
N SER A 76 13.98 7.71 -11.73
CA SER A 76 13.35 8.16 -10.48
C SER A 76 12.39 9.33 -10.71
N LYS A 77 12.81 10.33 -11.48
CA LYS A 77 11.97 11.49 -11.84
C LYS A 77 10.76 11.07 -12.66
N ILE A 78 10.92 10.13 -13.59
CA ILE A 78 9.80 9.61 -14.40
C ILE A 78 8.79 8.87 -13.50
N MET A 79 9.26 7.96 -12.63
CA MET A 79 8.36 7.25 -11.70
C MET A 79 7.59 8.20 -10.80
N GLN A 80 8.25 9.25 -10.30
CA GLN A 80 7.58 10.29 -9.51
C GLN A 80 6.48 10.99 -10.31
N VAL A 81 6.77 11.48 -11.51
CA VAL A 81 5.79 12.19 -12.37
C VAL A 81 4.58 11.30 -12.68
N LEU A 82 4.81 10.02 -12.97
CA LEU A 82 3.73 9.07 -13.28
C LEU A 82 2.92 8.69 -12.03
N SER A 83 3.56 8.58 -10.86
CA SER A 83 2.86 8.38 -9.59
C SER A 83 1.96 9.59 -9.26
N GLU A 84 2.48 10.81 -9.38
CA GLU A 84 1.70 12.03 -9.16
C GLU A 84 0.51 12.14 -10.13
N ALA A 85 0.68 11.73 -11.39
CA ALA A 85 -0.40 11.71 -12.36
C ALA A 85 -1.49 10.70 -11.99
N ARG A 86 -1.10 9.50 -11.54
CA ARG A 86 -2.02 8.47 -11.04
C ARG A 86 -2.77 8.95 -9.81
N ASP A 87 -2.09 9.55 -8.85
CA ASP A 87 -2.69 10.00 -7.59
C ASP A 87 -3.71 11.13 -7.85
N LYS A 88 -3.40 12.07 -8.75
CA LYS A 88 -4.36 13.10 -9.22
C LYS A 88 -5.56 12.51 -9.93
N ALA A 89 -5.36 11.48 -10.75
CA ALA A 89 -6.46 10.75 -11.37
C ALA A 89 -7.35 10.06 -10.32
N GLY A 90 -6.75 9.46 -9.29
CA GLY A 90 -7.45 8.87 -8.16
C GLY A 90 -8.28 9.86 -7.36
N GLU A 91 -7.74 11.03 -7.05
CA GLU A 91 -8.50 12.09 -6.37
C GLU A 91 -9.74 12.54 -7.16
N ILE A 92 -9.64 12.59 -8.49
CA ILE A 92 -10.78 12.94 -9.34
C ILE A 92 -11.81 11.83 -9.33
N ALA A 93 -11.38 10.58 -9.47
CA ALA A 93 -12.29 9.44 -9.38
C ALA A 93 -12.99 9.42 -8.01
N GLU A 94 -12.26 9.57 -6.90
CA GLU A 94 -12.81 9.58 -5.55
C GLU A 94 -13.85 10.70 -5.34
N LYS A 95 -13.62 11.91 -5.88
CA LYS A 95 -14.59 13.02 -5.80
C LYS A 95 -15.92 12.69 -6.48
N HIS A 96 -15.91 11.87 -7.54
CA HIS A 96 -17.10 11.48 -8.29
C HIS A 96 -17.69 10.14 -7.83
N LEU A 97 -16.87 9.30 -7.18
CA LEU A 97 -17.27 8.09 -6.47
C LEU A 97 -17.80 8.49 -5.08
N GLY A 98 -18.98 9.11 -5.05
CA GLY A 98 -19.58 9.59 -3.79
C GLY A 98 -19.78 8.49 -2.73
N MET A 99 -19.91 8.91 -1.46
CA MET A 99 -20.07 8.03 -0.28
C MET A 99 -21.36 7.19 -0.24
N ASN A 100 -22.26 7.37 -1.20
CA ASN A 100 -23.52 6.63 -1.27
C ASN A 100 -23.34 5.20 -1.83
N ARG A 101 -22.18 4.91 -2.44
CA ARG A 101 -21.87 3.60 -3.02
C ARG A 101 -21.26 2.67 -1.99
N HIS A 102 -21.75 1.44 -1.92
CA HIS A 102 -21.31 0.48 -0.89
C HIS A 102 -19.83 0.10 -1.06
N ALA A 103 -19.31 0.03 -2.29
CA ALA A 103 -17.88 -0.20 -2.52
C ALA A 103 -16.99 0.89 -1.91
N VAL A 104 -17.39 2.16 -2.03
CA VAL A 104 -16.67 3.30 -1.44
C VAL A 104 -16.71 3.26 0.07
N ILE A 105 -17.87 2.92 0.65
CA ILE A 105 -18.01 2.72 2.10
C ILE A 105 -17.07 1.61 2.59
N MET A 106 -17.00 0.47 1.90
CA MET A 106 -16.11 -0.64 2.28
C MET A 106 -14.63 -0.23 2.25
N ALA A 107 -14.22 0.51 1.22
CA ALA A 107 -12.85 0.98 1.07
C ALA A 107 -12.46 2.01 2.16
N ARG A 108 -13.32 2.98 2.44
CA ARG A 108 -13.04 4.01 3.47
C ARG A 108 -13.13 3.50 4.89
N THR A 109 -14.00 2.53 5.16
CA THR A 109 -14.11 1.91 6.50
C THR A 109 -13.00 0.90 6.78
N GLY A 110 -12.19 0.55 5.78
CA GLY A 110 -11.14 -0.47 5.88
C GLY A 110 -11.69 -1.90 5.99
N ALA A 111 -12.98 -2.10 5.69
CA ALA A 111 -13.61 -3.41 5.78
C ALA A 111 -13.11 -4.36 4.68
N LYS A 112 -13.02 -3.86 3.43
CA LYS A 112 -12.43 -4.59 2.31
C LYS A 112 -12.06 -3.65 1.17
N GLY A 113 -10.84 -3.80 0.69
CA GLY A 113 -10.25 -2.92 -0.32
C GLY A 113 -9.82 -1.58 0.27
N ASN A 114 -9.08 -0.81 -0.53
CA ASN A 114 -8.67 0.54 -0.20
C ASN A 114 -9.04 1.51 -1.34
N ILE A 115 -8.80 2.82 -1.15
CA ILE A 115 -9.10 3.85 -2.16
C ILE A 115 -8.25 3.68 -3.42
N LEU A 116 -7.02 3.16 -3.28
CA LEU A 116 -6.14 2.87 -4.42
C LEU A 116 -6.72 1.75 -5.30
N ASP A 117 -7.31 0.71 -4.72
CA ASP A 117 -7.94 -0.38 -5.47
C ASP A 117 -9.13 0.14 -6.29
N LEU A 118 -9.97 0.99 -5.69
CA LEU A 118 -11.07 1.65 -6.40
C LEU A 118 -10.56 2.58 -7.51
N THR A 119 -9.45 3.27 -7.26
CA THR A 119 -8.77 4.10 -8.27
C THR A 119 -8.27 3.26 -9.45
N GLN A 120 -7.74 2.07 -9.22
CA GLN A 120 -7.32 1.17 -10.30
C GLN A 120 -8.50 0.62 -11.10
N ILE A 121 -9.65 0.41 -10.45
CA ILE A 121 -10.87 -0.03 -11.12
C ILE A 121 -11.45 1.08 -12.00
N ALA A 122 -11.51 2.32 -11.50
CA ALA A 122 -12.24 3.41 -12.14
C ALA A 122 -11.39 4.40 -12.95
N ALA A 123 -10.10 4.59 -12.61
CA ALA A 123 -9.26 5.64 -13.17
C ALA A 123 -8.07 5.13 -13.97
N SER A 124 -7.10 4.46 -13.32
CA SER A 124 -5.86 4.01 -13.97
C SER A 124 -5.09 3.04 -13.08
N LEU A 125 -4.46 2.01 -13.67
CA LEU A 125 -3.55 1.12 -12.93
C LEU A 125 -2.23 1.82 -12.56
N GLY A 126 -1.72 2.67 -13.46
CA GLY A 126 -0.45 3.39 -13.29
C GLY A 126 0.80 2.62 -13.72
N GLN A 127 1.95 2.98 -13.17
CA GLN A 127 3.25 2.41 -13.54
C GLN A 127 3.42 1.00 -12.97
N MET A 128 3.69 0.02 -13.84
CA MET A 128 4.11 -1.32 -13.43
C MET A 128 5.63 -1.34 -13.21
N SER A 129 6.06 -1.93 -12.11
CA SER A 129 7.49 -2.12 -11.78
C SER A 129 7.81 -3.58 -11.56
N VAL A 130 9.08 -3.93 -11.70
CA VAL A 130 9.63 -5.21 -11.23
C VAL A 130 10.94 -4.91 -10.51
N ARG A 131 11.03 -5.27 -9.22
CA ARG A 131 12.19 -5.03 -8.36
C ARG A 131 12.56 -3.55 -8.22
N GLY A 132 11.55 -2.69 -8.16
CA GLY A 132 11.73 -1.24 -7.98
C GLY A 132 12.12 -0.46 -9.24
N GLU A 133 12.26 -1.12 -10.40
CA GLU A 133 12.56 -0.49 -11.67
C GLU A 133 11.36 -0.59 -12.64
N ARG A 134 11.28 0.33 -13.61
CA ARG A 134 10.33 0.22 -14.73
C ARG A 134 10.66 -0.99 -15.61
N LEU A 135 9.69 -1.42 -16.42
CA LEU A 135 9.79 -2.64 -17.22
C LEU A 135 10.76 -2.49 -18.41
N SER A 136 12.05 -2.69 -18.16
CA SER A 136 13.12 -2.61 -19.16
C SER A 136 13.52 -3.98 -19.74
N ARG A 137 13.19 -5.08 -19.05
CA ARG A 137 13.54 -6.45 -19.47
C ARG A 137 12.66 -6.90 -20.64
N GLY A 138 13.29 -7.33 -21.73
CA GLY A 138 12.60 -7.76 -22.94
C GLY A 138 13.55 -8.06 -24.09
N TYR A 139 13.25 -7.54 -25.27
CA TYR A 139 14.12 -7.60 -26.44
C TYR A 139 15.34 -6.65 -26.28
N THR A 140 16.32 -6.77 -27.17
CA THR A 140 17.45 -5.83 -27.24
C THR A 140 16.94 -4.40 -27.41
N GLU A 141 17.22 -3.55 -26.42
CA GLU A 141 16.87 -2.12 -26.36
C GLU A 141 15.36 -1.79 -26.38
N ARG A 142 14.48 -2.74 -26.04
CA ARG A 142 13.03 -2.48 -25.93
C ARG A 142 12.31 -3.56 -25.14
N SER A 143 11.24 -3.19 -24.44
CA SER A 143 10.44 -4.13 -23.65
C SER A 143 9.64 -5.11 -24.53
N LEU A 144 8.92 -4.60 -25.54
CA LEU A 144 8.10 -5.37 -26.48
C LEU A 144 8.47 -5.09 -27.93
N SER A 145 8.21 -6.05 -28.82
CA SER A 145 8.45 -5.93 -30.28
C SER A 145 7.64 -4.82 -30.96
N HIS A 146 6.59 -4.33 -30.30
CA HIS A 146 5.71 -3.26 -30.76
C HIS A 146 6.28 -1.84 -30.57
N TYR A 147 7.37 -1.70 -29.81
CA TYR A 147 8.03 -0.41 -29.56
C TYR A 147 9.31 -0.28 -30.40
N LYS A 148 9.74 0.97 -30.63
CA LYS A 148 11.01 1.25 -31.31
C LYS A 148 12.17 0.89 -30.39
N LYS A 149 13.33 0.57 -30.99
CA LYS A 149 14.55 0.37 -30.21
C LYS A 149 14.97 1.68 -29.55
N GLY A 150 15.38 1.61 -28.29
CA GLY A 150 15.78 2.76 -27.49
C GLY A 150 14.63 3.59 -26.93
N GLU A 151 13.37 3.20 -27.14
CA GLU A 151 12.21 3.96 -26.66
C GLU A 151 12.10 3.88 -25.12
N MET A 152 12.08 5.05 -24.46
CA MET A 152 12.03 5.20 -22.99
C MET A 152 10.74 5.84 -22.46
N GLY A 153 9.78 6.11 -23.35
CA GLY A 153 8.51 6.74 -23.02
C GLY A 153 7.68 5.94 -22.02
N ALA A 154 6.70 6.59 -21.38
CA ALA A 154 5.88 6.00 -20.30
C ALA A 154 5.27 4.63 -20.70
N LYS A 155 4.58 4.57 -21.84
CA LYS A 155 3.93 3.33 -22.33
C LYS A 155 4.94 2.24 -22.69
N SER A 156 6.08 2.60 -23.26
CA SER A 156 7.12 1.65 -23.66
C SER A 156 7.75 0.93 -22.47
N GLN A 157 7.69 1.52 -21.27
CA GLN A 157 8.31 1.00 -20.05
C GLN A 157 7.26 0.60 -19.00
N GLY A 158 6.05 0.23 -19.42
CA GLY A 158 5.07 -0.41 -18.54
C GLY A 158 4.10 0.52 -17.82
N PHE A 159 3.89 1.75 -18.29
CA PHE A 159 2.79 2.58 -17.79
C PHE A 159 1.45 2.12 -18.38
N VAL A 160 0.52 1.75 -17.50
CA VAL A 160 -0.84 1.31 -17.86
C VAL A 160 -1.81 2.47 -17.59
N ALA A 161 -2.27 3.10 -18.66
CA ALA A 161 -3.11 4.29 -18.55
C ALA A 161 -4.57 3.91 -18.28
N ASN A 162 -5.06 2.85 -18.93
CA ASN A 162 -6.44 2.40 -18.78
C ASN A 162 -6.71 1.81 -17.39
N SER A 163 -7.97 1.85 -16.99
CA SER A 163 -8.48 1.21 -15.77
C SER A 163 -8.97 -0.22 -16.03
N PHE A 164 -9.25 -0.99 -14.97
CA PHE A 164 -9.88 -2.31 -15.14
C PHE A 164 -11.28 -2.22 -15.76
N LYS A 165 -12.01 -1.13 -15.52
CA LYS A 165 -13.36 -0.94 -16.04
C LYS A 165 -13.37 -0.59 -17.52
N GLU A 166 -12.44 0.26 -17.98
CA GLU A 166 -12.28 0.57 -19.41
C GLU A 166 -11.70 -0.61 -20.19
N GLY A 167 -10.89 -1.44 -19.53
CA GLY A 167 -10.26 -2.61 -20.10
C GLY A 167 -8.83 -2.33 -20.59
N LEU A 168 -7.97 -3.33 -20.44
CA LEU A 168 -6.56 -3.22 -20.79
C LEU A 168 -6.33 -3.56 -22.25
N ASN A 169 -5.49 -2.78 -22.92
CA ASN A 169 -5.02 -3.15 -24.25
C ASN A 169 -4.02 -4.33 -24.17
N PRO A 170 -3.72 -5.05 -25.27
CA PRO A 170 -2.84 -6.22 -25.22
C PRO A 170 -1.45 -5.97 -24.62
N ARG A 171 -0.88 -4.77 -24.82
CA ARG A 171 0.43 -4.39 -24.28
C ARG A 171 0.34 -4.12 -22.78
N GLU A 172 -0.68 -3.38 -22.35
CA GLU A 172 -0.97 -3.12 -20.94
C GLU A 172 -1.25 -4.39 -20.16
N PHE A 173 -2.05 -5.30 -20.72
CA PHE A 173 -2.32 -6.59 -20.10
C PHE A 173 -1.03 -7.39 -19.87
N PHE A 174 -0.14 -7.41 -20.86
CA PHE A 174 1.14 -8.09 -20.74
C PHE A 174 2.06 -7.45 -19.69
N PHE A 175 2.13 -6.12 -19.65
CA PHE A 175 2.88 -5.39 -18.62
C PHE A 175 2.29 -5.59 -17.21
N HIS A 176 0.96 -5.59 -17.08
CA HIS A 176 0.29 -5.90 -15.83
C HIS A 176 0.60 -7.31 -15.35
N ALA A 177 0.62 -8.29 -16.26
CA ALA A 177 1.02 -9.66 -15.94
C ALA A 177 2.50 -9.75 -15.49
N MET A 178 3.40 -8.94 -16.06
CA MET A 178 4.79 -8.87 -15.58
C MET A 178 4.86 -8.35 -14.13
N GLY A 179 4.17 -7.24 -13.83
CA GLY A 179 4.12 -6.68 -12.47
C GLY A 179 3.48 -7.63 -11.47
N GLY A 180 2.39 -8.32 -11.85
CA GLY A 180 1.71 -9.29 -11.00
C GLY A 180 2.58 -10.47 -10.56
N ARG A 181 3.59 -10.86 -11.36
CA ARG A 181 4.53 -11.92 -11.00
C ARG A 181 5.44 -11.52 -9.84
N GLU A 182 5.74 -10.23 -9.66
CA GLU A 182 6.56 -9.77 -8.53
C GLU A 182 5.90 -10.13 -7.20
N GLY A 183 4.61 -9.80 -7.04
CA GLY A 183 3.87 -10.09 -5.81
C GLY A 183 3.78 -11.59 -5.49
N LEU A 184 3.57 -12.42 -6.51
CA LEU A 184 3.51 -13.89 -6.33
C LEU A 184 4.84 -14.47 -5.86
N VAL A 185 5.95 -14.03 -6.48
CA VAL A 185 7.28 -14.55 -6.16
C VAL A 185 7.77 -14.01 -4.82
N ASP A 186 7.61 -12.71 -4.55
CA ASP A 186 8.13 -12.08 -3.33
C ASP A 186 7.46 -12.66 -2.08
N THR A 187 6.15 -12.88 -2.12
CA THR A 187 5.40 -13.51 -1.02
C THR A 187 5.90 -14.93 -0.74
N ALA A 188 6.15 -15.71 -1.78
CA ALA A 188 6.65 -17.08 -1.65
C ALA A 188 8.07 -17.12 -1.05
N VAL A 189 8.95 -16.23 -1.50
CA VAL A 189 10.37 -16.20 -1.06
C VAL A 189 10.51 -15.69 0.38
N ARG A 190 9.76 -14.65 0.76
CA ARG A 190 9.87 -14.05 2.10
C ARG A 190 9.48 -15.02 3.23
N THR A 191 8.57 -15.95 2.97
CA THR A 191 8.10 -16.93 3.95
C THR A 191 9.25 -17.78 4.49
N ALA A 192 10.14 -18.26 3.61
CA ALA A 192 11.25 -19.13 4.00
C ALA A 192 12.27 -18.40 4.90
N GLN A 193 12.63 -17.16 4.55
CA GLN A 193 13.56 -16.36 5.33
C GLN A 193 12.98 -15.96 6.70
N SER A 194 11.72 -15.50 6.73
CA SER A 194 11.05 -15.12 7.97
C SER A 194 10.91 -16.31 8.92
N GLY A 195 10.48 -17.47 8.42
CA GLY A 195 10.35 -18.67 9.23
C GLY A 195 11.69 -19.17 9.78
N TYR A 196 12.76 -19.12 8.98
CA TYR A 196 14.09 -19.50 9.45
C TYR A 196 14.64 -18.54 10.50
N MET A 197 14.49 -17.22 10.30
CA MET A 197 14.86 -16.22 11.29
C MET A 197 14.11 -16.43 12.61
N GLN A 198 12.79 -16.61 12.53
CA GLN A 198 11.95 -16.90 13.69
C GLN A 198 12.42 -18.16 14.43
N ARG A 199 12.67 -19.27 13.72
CA ARG A 199 13.15 -20.52 14.33
C ARG A 199 14.48 -20.32 15.07
N ARG A 200 15.42 -19.58 14.48
CA ARG A 200 16.71 -19.27 15.12
C ARG A 200 16.53 -18.48 16.41
N LEU A 201 15.67 -17.46 16.39
CA LEU A 201 15.40 -16.63 17.55
C LEU A 201 14.64 -17.40 18.64
N MET A 202 13.63 -18.19 18.27
CA MET A 202 12.88 -19.03 19.22
C MET A 202 13.80 -20.02 19.92
N ASN A 203 14.64 -20.74 19.18
CA ASN A 203 15.58 -21.69 19.77
C ASN A 203 16.62 -21.00 20.67
N ALA A 204 16.97 -19.74 20.41
CA ALA A 204 17.93 -19.00 21.21
C ALA A 204 17.32 -18.38 22.48
N LEU A 205 16.01 -18.10 22.49
CA LEU A 205 15.34 -17.36 23.57
C LEU A 205 14.33 -18.21 24.37
N GLN A 206 14.10 -19.48 23.99
CA GLN A 206 13.09 -20.34 24.64
C GLN A 206 13.33 -20.59 26.14
N ASP A 207 14.58 -20.54 26.59
CA ASP A 207 14.96 -20.79 27.99
C ASP A 207 14.89 -19.53 28.85
N VAL A 208 14.68 -18.36 28.23
CA VAL A 208 14.60 -17.07 28.91
C VAL A 208 13.27 -16.95 29.64
N ARG A 209 13.32 -16.66 30.94
CA ARG A 209 12.13 -16.50 31.79
C ARG A 209 12.25 -15.34 32.76
N VAL A 210 11.10 -14.81 33.19
CA VAL A 210 11.00 -13.79 34.23
C VAL A 210 10.85 -14.50 35.57
N GLU A 211 11.79 -14.25 36.49
CA GLU A 211 11.75 -14.76 37.86
C GLU A 211 10.80 -13.93 38.73
N TYR A 212 10.41 -14.45 39.91
CA TYR A 212 9.48 -13.77 40.82
C TYR A 212 9.93 -12.36 41.27
N ASN A 213 11.23 -12.07 41.23
CA ASN A 213 11.80 -10.77 41.54
C ASN A 213 11.82 -9.80 40.34
N GLY A 214 11.24 -10.18 39.20
CA GLY A 214 11.19 -9.36 37.97
C GLY A 214 12.47 -9.35 37.14
N VAL A 215 13.49 -10.09 37.57
CA VAL A 215 14.76 -10.28 36.82
C VAL A 215 14.52 -11.30 35.71
N VAL A 216 15.07 -11.03 34.53
CA VAL A 216 15.03 -11.94 33.39
C VAL A 216 16.31 -12.78 33.37
N LYS A 217 16.15 -14.10 33.39
CA LYS A 217 17.27 -15.04 33.39
C LYS A 217 17.20 -16.00 32.22
N ASP A 218 18.38 -16.37 31.73
CA ASP A 218 18.62 -17.55 30.92
C ASP A 218 19.36 -18.57 31.81
N GLN A 219 18.64 -19.60 32.27
CA GLN A 219 19.11 -20.53 33.30
C GLN A 219 19.58 -19.78 34.56
N GLU A 220 20.89 -19.77 34.86
CA GLU A 220 21.48 -19.05 36.00
C GLU A 220 22.04 -17.67 35.63
N ARG A 221 22.12 -17.34 34.34
CA ARG A 221 22.67 -16.07 33.87
C ARG A 221 21.61 -14.98 33.85
N ILE A 222 21.90 -13.84 34.47
CA ILE A 222 21.05 -12.65 34.40
C ILE A 222 21.20 -12.02 33.01
N VAL A 223 20.08 -11.85 32.31
CA VAL A 223 19.98 -11.19 31.00
C VAL A 223 19.52 -9.75 31.15
N GLN A 224 18.47 -9.50 31.95
CA GLN A 224 18.01 -8.16 32.32
C GLN A 224 17.72 -8.09 33.81
N PHE A 225 18.12 -7.00 34.47
CA PHE A 225 17.84 -6.78 35.89
C PHE A 225 16.36 -6.47 36.17
N ARG A 226 15.64 -5.95 35.17
CA ARG A 226 14.21 -5.70 35.22
C ARG A 226 13.62 -5.98 33.84
N TYR A 227 12.59 -6.82 33.78
CA TYR A 227 11.91 -7.15 32.53
C TYR A 227 11.45 -5.88 31.80
N GLY A 228 11.83 -5.72 30.52
CA GLY A 228 11.38 -4.59 29.70
C GLY A 228 11.78 -3.19 30.22
N GLU A 229 12.75 -3.10 31.14
CA GLU A 229 13.15 -1.88 31.88
C GLU A 229 12.07 -1.31 32.84
N ASP A 230 10.78 -1.48 32.54
CA ASP A 230 9.65 -0.97 33.30
C ASP A 230 8.86 -2.05 34.06
N GLY A 231 9.10 -3.33 33.78
CA GLY A 231 8.38 -4.47 34.34
C GLY A 231 6.97 -4.66 33.80
N VAL A 232 6.59 -3.98 32.72
CA VAL A 232 5.24 -4.03 32.16
C VAL A 232 5.17 -5.02 31.00
N ASP A 233 4.22 -5.94 31.08
CA ASP A 233 3.88 -6.85 29.99
C ASP A 233 3.27 -6.04 28.82
N PRO A 234 3.85 -6.11 27.60
CA PRO A 234 3.32 -5.40 26.44
C PRO A 234 1.84 -5.70 26.16
N SER A 235 1.35 -6.91 26.50
CA SER A 235 -0.06 -7.29 26.33
C SER A 235 -1.02 -6.56 27.29
N LYS A 236 -0.49 -5.94 28.33
CA LYS A 236 -1.23 -5.15 29.34
C LYS A 236 -0.87 -3.66 29.29
N SER A 237 0.03 -3.28 28.38
CA SER A 237 0.43 -1.89 28.13
C SER A 237 -0.58 -1.17 27.25
N GLU A 238 -0.61 0.16 27.32
CA GLU A 238 -1.41 1.00 26.42
C GLU A 238 -0.51 1.49 25.28
N TYR A 239 -0.52 0.79 24.15
CA TYR A 239 0.30 1.12 22.97
C TYR A 239 1.80 1.33 23.30
N GLY A 240 2.35 0.51 24.19
CA GLY A 240 3.76 0.60 24.63
C GLY A 240 4.03 1.61 25.75
N LYS A 241 3.00 2.33 26.23
CA LYS A 241 3.10 3.09 27.48
C LYS A 241 2.79 2.17 28.67
N PRO A 242 3.57 2.25 29.76
CA PRO A 242 3.30 1.50 31.00
C PRO A 242 1.91 1.78 31.56
N VAL A 243 1.51 3.05 31.55
CA VAL A 243 0.26 3.56 32.12
C VAL A 243 -0.21 4.76 31.29
N ASP A 244 -1.50 4.80 30.96
CA ASP A 244 -2.15 5.97 30.38
C ASP A 244 -2.66 6.90 31.49
N ILE A 245 -1.82 7.86 31.86
CA ILE A 245 -2.11 8.84 32.92
C ILE A 245 -3.28 9.75 32.51
N ASP A 246 -3.34 10.17 31.25
CA ASP A 246 -4.36 11.09 30.76
C ASP A 246 -5.75 10.46 30.84
N TRP A 247 -5.87 9.20 30.42
CA TRP A 247 -7.12 8.45 30.52
C TRP A 247 -7.56 8.23 31.97
N ILE A 248 -6.61 7.92 32.87
CA ILE A 248 -6.89 7.74 34.29
C ILE A 248 -7.38 9.05 34.93
N ILE A 249 -6.70 10.17 34.67
CA ILE A 249 -7.10 11.49 35.17
C ILE A 249 -8.51 11.82 34.65
N TYR A 250 -8.74 11.67 33.34
CA TYR A 250 -10.04 11.93 32.73
C TYR A 250 -11.16 11.07 33.33
N LYS A 251 -10.91 9.77 33.53
CA LYS A 251 -11.89 8.83 34.09
C LYS A 251 -12.29 9.21 35.52
N ASN A 252 -11.33 9.59 36.36
CA ASN A 252 -11.59 9.90 37.77
C ASN A 252 -12.19 11.31 37.98
N LEU A 253 -11.74 12.32 37.23
CA LEU A 253 -12.32 13.67 37.32
C LEU A 253 -13.79 13.73 36.86
N LYS A 254 -14.17 12.91 35.87
CA LYS A 254 -15.59 12.82 35.45
C LYS A 254 -16.46 12.07 36.44
N SER A 255 -15.92 11.13 37.21
CA SER A 255 -16.69 10.40 38.23
C SER A 255 -16.97 11.24 39.48
N GLU A 256 -16.21 12.31 39.75
CA GLU A 256 -16.47 13.24 40.86
C GLU A 256 -17.46 14.36 40.49
N ALA A 257 -17.77 14.53 39.20
CA ALA A 257 -18.67 15.57 38.70
C ALA A 257 -20.13 15.11 38.47
N ILE A 258 -20.49 13.88 38.89
CA ILE A 258 -21.83 13.27 38.83
C ILE A 258 -22.19 12.80 40.24
#